data_AF-A0A1G1XMY0-F1
#
_entry.id   AF-A0A1G1XMY0-F1
#
_cell.length_a   1.000
_cell.length_b   1.000
_cell.length_c   1.000
_cell.angle_alpha   90.00
_cell.angle_beta   90.00
_cell.angle_gamma   90.00
#
_symmetry.space_group_name_H-M   'P 1'
#
loop_
_entity.id
_entity.type
_entity.pdbx_description
1 polymer ?
#
loop_
_entity_poly.entity_id
_entity_poly.type
_entity_poly.pdbx_seq_one_letter_code
_entity_poly.pdbx_strand_id
1 'polypeptide(L)'
;MMLVIKKIIKICLIIICLFFLTSNFCFAALKFSDWQAGLQTTASRAGVSTAPTLVDIMVPLINAALALIGIFFFLLFLYGGFQWLTAAGATDKVAKAKKLIINAVIGLAIIVAAYAITLFIGQSLEGQNPIAPPATSTPVAAP
;
A
#
# COMPACT_ATOMS: atom_id res chain seq x y z
N MET A 1 5.29 -18.61 -30.99
CA MET A 1 4.33 -17.77 -30.23
C MET A 1 3.89 -18.39 -28.90
N MET A 2 3.44 -19.65 -28.85
CA MET A 2 3.00 -20.33 -27.59
C MET A 2 4.10 -20.48 -26.51
N LEU A 3 5.38 -20.52 -26.89
CA LEU A 3 6.50 -20.64 -25.94
C LEU A 3 6.77 -19.34 -25.14
N VAL A 4 6.59 -18.17 -25.76
CA VAL A 4 6.85 -16.87 -25.12
C VAL A 4 5.74 -16.54 -24.11
N ILE A 5 4.49 -16.84 -24.47
CA ILE A 5 3.31 -16.69 -23.60
C ILE A 5 3.38 -17.59 -22.36
N LYS A 6 3.78 -18.87 -22.51
CA LYS A 6 3.97 -19.77 -21.36
C LYS A 6 5.09 -19.29 -20.43
N LYS A 7 6.14 -18.67 -20.97
CA LYS A 7 7.28 -18.17 -20.20
C LYS A 7 6.92 -16.90 -19.41
N ILE A 8 6.16 -15.98 -20.02
CA ILE A 8 5.64 -14.78 -19.36
C ILE A 8 4.60 -15.13 -18.29
N ILE A 9 3.70 -16.07 -18.54
CA ILE A 9 2.74 -16.56 -17.52
C ILE A 9 3.46 -17.16 -16.32
N LYS A 10 4.50 -17.99 -16.56
CA LYS A 10 5.30 -18.54 -15.47
C LYS A 10 6.06 -17.48 -14.68
N ILE A 11 6.58 -16.44 -15.36
CA ILE A 11 7.28 -15.31 -14.71
C ILE A 11 6.31 -14.46 -13.88
N CYS A 12 5.12 -14.13 -14.39
CA CYS A 12 4.07 -13.46 -13.61
C CYS A 12 3.62 -14.28 -12.41
N LEU A 13 3.42 -15.60 -12.59
CA LEU A 13 3.03 -16.49 -11.50
C LEU A 13 4.13 -16.59 -10.45
N ILE A 14 5.40 -16.64 -10.86
CA ILE A 14 6.55 -16.58 -9.96
C ILE A 14 6.59 -15.25 -9.21
N ILE A 15 6.37 -14.10 -9.87
CA ILE A 15 6.37 -12.78 -9.23
C ILE A 15 5.20 -12.64 -8.24
N ILE A 16 4.02 -13.14 -8.58
CA ILE A 16 2.86 -13.19 -7.68
C ILE A 16 3.13 -14.11 -6.49
N CYS A 17 3.72 -15.29 -6.72
CA CYS A 17 4.09 -16.22 -5.65
C CYS A 17 5.17 -15.61 -4.75
N LEU A 18 6.18 -14.96 -5.33
CA LEU A 18 7.24 -14.25 -4.60
C LEU A 18 6.66 -13.10 -3.78
N PHE A 19 5.69 -12.36 -4.32
CA PHE A 19 4.98 -11.29 -3.62
C PHE A 19 4.13 -11.83 -2.47
N PHE A 20 3.50 -13.00 -2.62
CA PHE A 20 2.79 -13.66 -1.52
C PHE A 20 3.76 -14.16 -0.44
N LEU A 21 4.93 -14.68 -0.80
CA LEU A 21 5.98 -15.07 0.14
C LEU A 21 6.57 -13.84 0.86
N THR A 22 6.83 -12.75 0.13
CA THR A 22 7.38 -11.52 0.70
C THR A 22 6.32 -10.70 1.45
N SER A 23 5.04 -10.79 1.10
CA SER A 23 3.96 -10.14 1.86
C SER A 23 3.72 -10.82 3.20
N ASN A 24 3.88 -12.15 3.28
CA ASN A 24 3.95 -12.86 4.57
C ASN A 24 5.21 -12.46 5.37
N PHE A 25 6.35 -12.28 4.71
CA PHE A 25 7.57 -11.80 5.35
C PHE A 25 7.54 -10.31 5.72
N CYS A 26 6.80 -9.47 4.99
CA CYS A 26 6.69 -8.03 5.20
C CYS A 26 5.72 -7.72 6.33
N PHE A 27 4.63 -8.49 6.49
CA PHE A 27 3.77 -8.40 7.68
C PHE A 27 4.46 -8.88 8.97
N ALA A 28 5.46 -9.76 8.87
CA ALA A 28 6.25 -10.21 10.02
C ALA A 28 7.47 -9.31 10.31
N ALA A 29 8.07 -8.67 9.30
CA ALA A 29 9.28 -7.84 9.43
C ALA A 29 9.01 -6.33 9.49
N LEU A 30 7.84 -5.83 9.07
CA LEU A 30 7.34 -4.55 9.52
C LEU A 30 6.98 -4.71 10.99
N LYS A 31 7.91 -4.38 11.88
CA LYS A 31 7.68 -4.27 13.32
C LYS A 31 6.73 -3.09 13.64
N PHE A 32 5.51 -3.14 13.12
CA PHE A 32 4.38 -2.33 13.60
C PHE A 32 4.02 -2.70 15.05
N SER A 33 4.55 -3.81 15.59
CA SER A 33 4.44 -4.22 17.00
C SER A 33 5.12 -3.25 17.98
N ASP A 34 6.26 -2.68 17.61
CA ASP A 34 7.09 -1.93 18.57
C ASP A 34 6.54 -0.50 18.79
N TRP A 35 5.95 0.10 17.76
CA TRP A 35 5.27 1.40 17.86
C TRP A 35 3.89 1.28 18.53
N GLN A 36 3.17 0.18 18.28
CA GLN A 36 1.85 -0.07 18.87
C GLN A 36 1.94 -0.47 20.34
N ALA A 37 3.02 -1.14 20.76
CA ALA A 37 3.31 -1.38 22.18
C ALA A 37 3.54 -0.07 22.96
N GLY A 38 4.27 0.90 22.37
CA GLY A 38 4.47 2.23 22.94
C GLY A 38 3.20 3.07 22.97
N LEU A 39 2.38 2.99 21.91
CA LEU A 39 1.10 3.68 21.81
C LEU A 39 0.06 3.10 22.78
N GLN A 40 0.00 1.77 22.95
CA GLN A 40 -0.87 1.08 23.91
C GLN A 40 -0.46 1.35 25.36
N THR A 41 0.85 1.45 25.64
CA THR A 41 1.37 1.93 26.94
C THR A 41 0.95 3.37 27.22
N THR A 42 1.00 4.24 26.22
CA THR A 42 0.65 5.66 26.36
C THR A 42 -0.87 5.84 26.46
N ALA A 43 -1.66 5.08 25.71
CA ALA A 43 -3.13 5.06 25.77
C ALA A 43 -3.64 4.54 27.12
N SER A 44 -3.01 3.48 27.65
CA SER A 44 -3.31 2.94 28.99
C SER A 44 -2.97 3.95 30.11
N ARG A 45 -1.89 4.72 29.95
CA ARG A 45 -1.53 5.83 30.86
C ARG A 45 -2.43 7.05 30.72
N ALA A 46 -3.00 7.28 29.53
CA ALA A 46 -3.92 8.37 29.24
C ALA A 46 -5.40 8.03 29.59
N GLY A 47 -5.68 6.83 30.10
CA GLY A 47 -7.04 6.39 30.43
C GLY A 47 -7.94 6.10 29.22
N VAL A 48 -7.35 6.01 28.02
CA VAL A 48 -8.05 5.63 26.80
C VAL A 48 -7.99 4.11 26.67
N SER A 49 -9.14 3.46 26.76
CA SER A 49 -9.26 2.01 26.60
C SER A 49 -8.73 1.59 25.23
N THR A 50 -7.62 0.86 25.21
CA THR A 50 -7.06 0.23 24.01
C THR A 50 -7.86 -1.03 23.66
N ALA A 51 -9.19 -0.91 23.55
CA ALA A 51 -9.94 -1.90 22.79
C ALA A 51 -9.40 -1.82 21.35
N PRO A 52 -9.12 -2.96 20.68
CA PRO A 52 -8.73 -2.94 19.29
C PRO A 52 -9.81 -2.18 18.53
N THR A 53 -9.51 -0.94 18.16
CA THR A 53 -10.46 -0.13 17.42
C THR A 53 -10.57 -0.78 16.05
N LEU A 54 -11.73 -0.64 15.41
CA LEU A 54 -11.91 -1.15 14.04
C LEU A 54 -10.77 -0.67 13.13
N VAL A 55 -10.20 0.51 13.39
CA VAL A 55 -9.08 1.09 12.67
C VAL A 55 -7.84 0.18 12.67
N ASP A 56 -7.47 -0.43 13.80
CA ASP A 56 -6.26 -1.28 13.90
C ASP A 56 -6.35 -2.57 13.06
N ILE A 57 -7.58 -3.05 12.81
CA ILE A 57 -7.82 -4.24 11.97
C ILE A 57 -8.05 -3.83 10.50
N MET A 58 -8.71 -2.70 10.27
CA MET A 58 -9.07 -2.27 8.92
C MET A 58 -7.90 -1.64 8.15
N VAL A 59 -7.01 -0.90 8.80
CA VAL A 59 -5.83 -0.28 8.15
C VAL A 59 -4.92 -1.31 7.47
N PRO A 60 -4.48 -2.41 8.13
CA PRO A 60 -3.67 -3.43 7.47
C PRO A 60 -4.42 -4.16 6.36
N LEU A 61 -5.73 -4.39 6.51
CA LEU A 61 -6.56 -5.03 5.49
C LEU A 61 -6.67 -4.17 4.22
N ILE A 62 -6.89 -2.86 4.38
CA ILE A 62 -6.97 -1.90 3.26
C ILE A 62 -5.62 -1.79 2.56
N ASN A 63 -4.51 -1.70 3.31
CA ASN A 63 -3.17 -1.67 2.71
C ASN A 63 -2.83 -2.95 1.95
N ALA A 64 -3.18 -4.12 2.48
CA ALA A 64 -3.00 -5.39 1.79
C ALA A 64 -3.85 -5.47 0.50
N ALA A 65 -5.11 -5.04 0.56
CA ALA A 65 -5.98 -4.99 -0.60
C ALA A 65 -5.48 -4.02 -1.68
N LEU A 66 -5.04 -2.81 -1.29
CA LEU A 66 -4.48 -1.82 -2.21
C LEU A 66 -3.20 -2.33 -2.89
N ALA A 67 -2.32 -3.01 -2.15
CA ALA A 67 -1.09 -3.55 -2.71
C ALA A 67 -1.36 -4.67 -3.74
N LEU A 68 -2.33 -5.55 -3.46
CA LEU A 68 -2.76 -6.58 -4.41
C LEU A 68 -3.42 -6.00 -5.67
N ILE A 69 -4.21 -4.94 -5.52
CA ILE A 69 -4.83 -4.26 -6.66
C ILE A 69 -3.75 -3.54 -7.49
N GLY A 70 -2.79 -2.88 -6.85
CA GLY A 70 -1.68 -2.19 -7.51
C GLY A 70 -0.86 -3.14 -8.39
N ILE A 71 -0.47 -4.31 -7.85
CA ILE A 71 0.29 -5.28 -8.62
C ILE A 71 -0.53 -5.84 -9.80
N PHE A 72 -1.84 -6.03 -9.62
CA PHE A 72 -2.73 -6.50 -10.67
C PHE A 72 -2.80 -5.52 -11.85
N PHE A 73 -3.02 -4.22 -11.58
CA PHE A 73 -3.02 -3.18 -12.60
C PHE A 73 -1.65 -3.04 -13.28
N PHE A 74 -0.56 -3.18 -12.53
CA PHE A 74 0.80 -3.15 -13.09
C PHE A 74 1.06 -4.32 -14.05
N LEU A 75 0.56 -5.52 -13.74
CA LEU A 75 0.65 -6.67 -14.63
C LEU A 75 -0.11 -6.46 -15.95
N LEU A 76 -1.31 -5.87 -15.89
CA LEU A 76 -2.09 -5.53 -17.09
C LEU A 76 -1.36 -4.47 -17.94
N PHE A 77 -0.72 -3.51 -17.29
CA PHE A 77 0.10 -2.50 -17.97
C PHE A 77 1.28 -3.16 -18.73
N LEU A 78 2.03 -4.06 -18.07
CA LEU A 78 3.11 -4.82 -18.70
C LEU A 78 2.59 -5.69 -19.86
N TYR A 79 1.45 -6.35 -19.69
CA TYR A 79 0.83 -7.16 -20.75
C TYR A 79 0.46 -6.32 -21.98
N GLY A 80 -0.16 -5.15 -21.77
CA GLY A 80 -0.47 -4.20 -22.82
C GLY A 80 0.78 -3.69 -23.54
N GLY A 81 1.83 -3.36 -22.78
CA GLY A 81 3.14 -2.97 -23.31
C GLY A 81 3.78 -4.06 -24.17
N PHE A 82 3.75 -5.31 -23.70
CA PHE A 82 4.32 -6.43 -24.46
C PHE A 82 3.55 -6.71 -25.74
N GLN A 83 2.23 -6.59 -25.72
CA GLN A 83 1.38 -6.74 -26.92
C GLN A 83 1.61 -5.61 -27.92
N TRP A 84 1.97 -4.40 -27.46
CA TRP A 84 2.36 -3.31 -28.34
C TRP A 84 3.68 -3.59 -29.05
N LEU A 85 4.68 -4.10 -28.31
CA LEU A 85 6.00 -4.46 -28.86
C LEU A 85 5.94 -5.65 -29.83
N THR A 86 5.04 -6.62 -29.61
CA THR A 86 4.87 -7.78 -30.49
C THR A 86 3.89 -7.56 -31.65
N ALA A 87 3.32 -6.37 -31.79
CA ALA A 87 2.35 -6.08 -32.85
C ALA A 87 2.97 -6.05 -34.27
N ALA A 88 4.30 -6.05 -34.41
CA ALA A 88 5.05 -6.21 -35.67
C ALA A 88 4.55 -5.34 -36.84
N GLY A 89 3.96 -4.16 -36.56
CA GLY A 89 3.44 -3.24 -37.57
C GLY A 89 1.96 -3.45 -37.97
N ALA A 90 1.26 -4.46 -37.44
CA ALA A 90 -0.17 -4.61 -37.67
C ALA A 90 -0.95 -3.50 -36.91
N THR A 91 -1.48 -2.53 -37.65
CA THR A 91 -2.20 -1.35 -37.13
C THR A 91 -3.32 -1.71 -36.15
N ASP A 92 -4.06 -2.80 -36.40
CA ASP A 92 -5.11 -3.28 -35.49
C ASP A 92 -4.56 -3.77 -34.14
N LYS A 93 -3.44 -4.47 -34.14
CA LYS A 93 -2.79 -4.97 -32.92
C LYS A 93 -2.19 -3.83 -32.12
N VAL A 94 -1.59 -2.86 -32.80
CA VAL A 94 -1.07 -1.62 -32.20
C VAL A 94 -2.20 -0.81 -31.57
N ALA A 95 -3.32 -0.61 -32.27
CA ALA A 95 -4.46 0.14 -31.76
C ALA A 95 -5.10 -0.53 -30.52
N LYS A 96 -5.25 -1.86 -30.54
CA LYS A 96 -5.74 -2.61 -29.37
C LYS A 96 -4.77 -2.53 -28.20
N ALA A 97 -3.46 -2.68 -28.43
CA ALA A 97 -2.46 -2.59 -27.37
C ALA A 97 -2.42 -1.19 -26.75
N LYS A 98 -2.49 -0.14 -27.57
CA LYS A 98 -2.51 1.25 -27.10
C LYS A 98 -3.73 1.54 -26.23
N LYS A 99 -4.93 1.06 -26.62
CA LYS A 99 -6.14 1.16 -25.79
C LYS A 99 -5.97 0.45 -24.44
N LEU A 100 -5.37 -0.74 -24.45
CA LEU A 100 -5.11 -1.51 -23.23
C LEU A 100 -4.16 -0.76 -22.28
N ILE A 101 -3.07 -0.20 -22.82
CA ILE A 101 -2.10 0.60 -22.05
C ILE A 101 -2.77 1.84 -21.45
N ILE A 102 -3.55 2.59 -22.24
CA ILE A 102 -4.26 3.79 -21.75
C ILE A 102 -5.18 3.44 -20.58
N ASN A 103 -5.97 2.36 -20.70
CA ASN A 103 -6.85 1.92 -19.63
C ASN A 103 -6.07 1.50 -18.38
N ALA A 104 -4.91 0.84 -18.55
CA ALA A 104 -4.07 0.44 -17.43
C ALA A 104 -3.42 1.63 -16.71
N VAL A 105 -2.99 2.66 -17.46
CA VAL A 105 -2.44 3.92 -16.89
C VAL A 105 -3.49 4.68 -16.11
N ILE A 106 -4.74 4.76 -16.61
CA ILE A 106 -5.84 5.40 -15.89
C ILE A 106 -6.09 4.69 -14.56
N GLY A 107 -6.08 3.35 -14.55
CA GLY A 107 -6.20 2.57 -13.32
C GLY A 107 -5.07 2.87 -12.32
N LEU A 108 -3.83 2.92 -12.80
CA LEU A 108 -2.67 3.24 -11.95
C LEU A 108 -2.75 4.66 -11.37
N ALA A 109 -3.18 5.63 -12.19
CA ALA A 109 -3.37 7.02 -11.77
C ALA A 109 -4.42 7.15 -10.66
N ILE A 110 -5.52 6.40 -10.74
CA ILE A 110 -6.57 6.38 -9.71
C ILE A 110 -6.00 5.88 -8.37
N ILE A 111 -5.16 4.84 -8.38
CA ILE A 111 -4.54 4.31 -7.15
C ILE A 111 -3.65 5.35 -6.49
N VAL A 112 -2.81 6.03 -7.28
CA VAL A 112 -1.93 7.10 -6.79
C VAL A 112 -2.76 8.27 -6.24
N ALA A 113 -3.82 8.66 -6.93
CA ALA A 113 -4.72 9.72 -6.48
C ALA A 113 -5.43 9.36 -5.17
N ALA A 114 -5.94 8.13 -5.03
CA ALA A 114 -6.58 7.66 -3.81
C ALA A 114 -5.63 7.67 -2.61
N TYR A 115 -4.36 7.30 -2.82
CA TYR A 115 -3.35 7.35 -1.78
C TYR A 115 -3.01 8.79 -1.37
N ALA A 116 -2.84 9.69 -2.35
CA ALA A 116 -2.60 11.11 -2.09
C ALA A 116 -3.73 11.75 -1.28
N ILE A 117 -4.99 11.42 -1.59
CA ILE A 117 -6.16 11.91 -0.85
C ILE A 117 -6.16 11.37 0.59
N THR A 118 -5.86 10.08 0.78
CA THR A 118 -5.80 9.46 2.12
C THR A 118 -4.77 10.18 3.01
N LEU A 119 -3.58 10.45 2.46
CA LEU A 119 -2.52 11.17 3.18
C LEU A 119 -2.94 12.61 3.51
N PHE A 120 -3.57 13.30 2.57
CA PHE A 120 -4.03 14.67 2.76
C PHE A 120 -5.06 14.78 3.89
N ILE A 121 -6.01 13.84 3.95
CA ILE A 121 -7.00 13.79 5.03
C ILE A 121 -6.31 13.44 6.36
N GLY A 122 -5.39 12.47 6.38
CA GLY A 122 -4.65 12.10 7.59
C GLY A 122 -3.88 13.27 8.21
N GLN A 123 -3.12 14.02 7.40
CA GLN A 123 -2.36 15.18 7.86
C GLN A 123 -3.27 16.32 8.36
N SER A 124 -4.44 16.48 7.75
CA SER A 124 -5.42 17.49 8.17
C SER A 124 -6.04 17.18 9.54
N LEU A 125 -6.06 15.90 9.94
CA LEU A 125 -6.55 15.45 11.25
C LEU A 125 -5.45 15.46 12.32
N GLU A 126 -4.18 15.21 11.95
CA GLU A 126 -3.04 15.28 12.87
C GLU A 126 -2.61 16.72 13.21
N GLY A 127 -3.01 17.71 12.41
CA GLY A 127 -2.74 19.13 12.62
C GLY A 127 -3.40 19.78 13.85
N GLN A 128 -4.09 19.02 14.71
CA GLN A 128 -4.79 19.49 15.92
C GLN A 128 -4.36 18.83 17.24
N ASN A 129 -3.22 18.14 17.31
CA ASN A 129 -2.65 17.80 18.62
C ASN A 129 -1.57 18.82 19.01
N PRO A 130 -1.90 19.92 19.71
CA PRO A 130 -0.88 20.70 20.37
C PRO A 130 -0.16 19.75 21.33
N ILE A 131 1.09 19.46 21.02
CA ILE A 131 2.03 18.84 21.95
C ILE A 131 2.06 19.80 23.14
N ALA A 132 1.26 19.49 24.16
CA ALA A 132 1.41 20.17 25.43
C ALA A 132 2.87 19.95 25.86
N PRO A 133 3.61 21.01 26.20
CA PRO A 133 4.97 20.90 26.69
C PRO A 133 5.04 19.84 27.80
N PRO A 134 6.17 19.11 27.94
CA PRO A 134 6.35 18.24 29.09
C PRO A 134 6.09 19.08 30.35
N ALA A 135 5.04 18.71 31.10
CA ALA A 135 4.79 19.29 32.41
C ALA A 135 6.05 19.05 33.24
N THR A 136 6.80 20.13 33.43
CA THR A 136 7.75 20.40 34.52
C THR A 136 7.83 19.26 35.53
N SER A 137 8.84 18.40 35.39
CA SER A 137 9.33 17.62 36.51
C SER A 137 9.78 18.58 37.60
N THR A 138 9.23 18.39 38.80
CA THR A 138 9.57 18.97 40.11
C THR A 138 8.79 20.22 40.56
N PRO A 139 8.19 20.11 41.74
CA PRO A 139 8.61 20.89 42.89
C PRO A 139 9.46 20.00 43.79
N VAL A 140 10.78 20.21 43.75
CA VAL A 140 11.68 19.87 44.85
C VAL A 140 11.57 21.00 45.88
N ALA A 141 11.62 20.62 47.16
CA ALA A 141 11.58 21.45 48.37
C ALA A 141 10.15 21.83 48.80
N ALA A 142 9.72 21.69 50.05
CA ALA A 142 10.43 21.71 51.34
C ALA A 142 9.45 21.20 52.45
N PRO A 143 9.79 21.37 53.74
CA PRO A 143 11.03 21.09 54.46
C PRO A 143 10.94 19.79 55.29
#